data_AF-A0A538J5H2-F1
#
_entry.id   AF-A0A538J5H2-F1
#
_cell.length_a   1.000
_cell.length_b   1.000
_cell.length_c   1.000
_cell.angle_alpha   90.00
_cell.angle_beta   90.00
_cell.angle_gamma   90.00
#
_symmetry.space_group_name_H-M   'P 1'
#
loop_
_entity.id
_entity.type
_entity.pdbx_description
1 polymer ?
#
loop_
_entity_poly.entity_id
_entity_poly.type
_entity_poly.pdbx_seq_one_letter_code
_entity_poly.pdbx_strand_id
1 'polypeptide(L)'
;MYAIVRQYEGSPDLVDALVRSESDVKRIITGISGFKAYYLVRTTEGEATSISVYEDENGAKDSTRQAAEWVRENLPDLAVSPPQVTAGEVVLSF
;
A
#
# COMPACT_ATOMS: atom_id res chain seq x y z
N MET A 1 -11.10 -2.83 13.28
CA MET A 1 -9.84 -2.72 12.52
C MET A 1 -9.89 -3.66 11.33
N TYR A 2 -9.47 -3.20 10.16
CA TYR A 2 -9.42 -3.95 8.92
C TYR A 2 -8.05 -3.76 8.28
N ALA A 3 -7.39 -4.85 7.88
CA ALA A 3 -6.07 -4.83 7.30
C ALA A 3 -6.13 -5.15 5.80
N ILE A 4 -5.20 -4.57 5.06
CA ILE A 4 -4.98 -4.87 3.65
C ILE A 4 -3.48 -5.04 3.39
N VAL A 5 -3.16 -6.10 2.67
CA VAL A 5 -1.82 -6.47 2.22
C VAL A 5 -1.83 -6.44 0.70
N ARG A 6 -0.87 -5.73 0.11
CA ARG A 6 -0.67 -5.66 -1.35
C ARG A 6 0.73 -6.14 -1.69
N GLN A 7 0.81 -7.17 -2.52
CA GLN A 7 2.06 -7.74 -3.01
C GLN A 7 2.23 -7.35 -4.48
N TYR A 8 3.33 -6.67 -4.78
CA TYR A 8 3.63 -6.17 -6.12
C TYR A 8 4.74 -7.01 -6.74
N GLU A 9 4.34 -7.98 -7.56
CA GLU A 9 5.26 -8.89 -8.25
C GLU A 9 5.82 -8.26 -9.54
N GLY A 10 7.03 -8.67 -9.93
CA GLY A 10 7.68 -8.27 -11.18
C GLY A 10 8.04 -6.78 -11.26
N SER A 11 8.04 -6.06 -10.13
CA SER A 11 8.25 -4.61 -10.06
C SER A 11 9.36 -4.23 -9.06
N PRO A 12 10.62 -4.65 -9.27
CA PRO A 12 11.70 -4.46 -8.30
C PRO A 12 12.02 -2.98 -8.00
N ASP A 13 11.89 -2.10 -8.99
CA ASP A 13 12.15 -0.66 -8.83
C ASP A 13 11.04 0.08 -8.06
N LEU A 14 9.87 -0.55 -7.89
CA LEU A 14 8.71 0.08 -7.27
C LEU A 14 8.96 0.41 -5.80
N VAL A 15 9.58 -0.49 -5.04
CA VAL A 15 9.85 -0.25 -3.62
C VAL A 15 10.79 0.94 -3.42
N ASP A 16 11.81 1.08 -4.27
CA ASP A 16 12.73 2.22 -4.23
C ASP A 16 12.03 3.53 -4.63
N ALA A 17 11.14 3.48 -5.62
CA ALA A 17 10.32 4.62 -5.99
C ALA A 17 9.38 5.06 -4.87
N LEU A 18 8.70 4.11 -4.21
CA LEU A 18 7.82 4.39 -3.07
C LEU A 18 8.60 4.98 -1.88
N VAL A 19 9.82 4.50 -1.61
CA VAL A 19 10.70 5.06 -0.57
C VAL A 19 11.13 6.48 -0.93
N ARG A 20 11.52 6.74 -2.18
CA ARG A 20 11.85 8.12 -2.63
C ARG A 20 10.67 9.07 -2.52
N SER A 21 9.45 8.56 -2.69
CA SER A 21 8.20 9.31 -2.58
C SER A 21 7.53 9.20 -1.20
N GLU A 22 8.28 8.92 -0.13
CA GLU A 22 7.74 8.68 1.21
C GLU A 22 6.75 9.75 1.67
N SER A 23 7.05 11.03 1.41
CA SER A 23 6.19 12.15 1.82
C SER A 23 4.80 12.08 1.19
N ASP A 24 4.72 11.65 -0.08
CA ASP A 24 3.46 11.53 -0.80
C ASP A 24 2.67 10.29 -0.36
N VAL A 25 3.38 9.16 -0.26
CA VAL A 25 2.81 7.91 0.25
C VAL A 25 2.22 8.13 1.65
N LYS A 26 2.98 8.76 2.55
CA LYS A 26 2.52 9.10 3.89
C LYS A 26 1.27 9.95 3.84
N ARG A 27 1.27 11.05 3.07
CA ARG A 27 0.11 11.95 2.95
C ARG A 27 -1.16 11.22 2.52
N ILE A 28 -1.07 10.38 1.49
CA ILE A 28 -2.22 9.65 0.95
C ILE A 28 -2.72 8.63 1.96
N ILE A 29 -1.82 7.81 2.48
CA ILE A 29 -2.18 6.69 3.34
C ILE A 29 -2.72 7.18 4.69
N THR A 30 -2.11 8.21 5.29
CA THR A 30 -2.57 8.76 6.58
C THR A 30 -3.74 9.74 6.44
N GLY A 31 -3.96 10.28 5.23
CA GLY A 31 -5.09 11.18 4.95
C GLY A 31 -6.44 10.46 4.89
N ILE A 32 -6.42 9.13 4.80
CA ILE A 32 -7.63 8.31 4.79
C ILE A 32 -8.17 8.18 6.21
N SER A 33 -9.47 8.43 6.35
CA SER A 33 -10.17 8.34 7.63
C SER A 33 -9.96 6.98 8.29
N GLY A 34 -9.72 7.00 9.60
CA GLY A 34 -9.53 5.78 10.38
C GLY A 34 -8.18 5.10 10.20
N PHE A 35 -7.17 5.73 9.57
CA PHE A 35 -5.81 5.20 9.48
C PHE A 35 -5.25 4.77 10.85
N LYS A 36 -4.65 3.57 10.92
CA LYS A 36 -4.02 3.02 12.14
C LYS A 36 -2.55 2.71 11.97
N ALA A 37 -2.16 2.06 10.86
CA ALA A 37 -0.79 1.65 10.63
C ALA A 37 -0.48 1.50 9.13
N TYR A 38 0.78 1.71 8.78
CA TYR A 38 1.33 1.45 7.46
C TYR A 38 2.73 0.84 7.58
N TYR A 39 3.00 -0.16 6.75
CA TYR A 39 4.32 -0.74 6.57
C TYR A 39 4.58 -0.92 5.08
N LEU A 40 5.77 -0.54 4.64
CA LEU A 40 6.32 -0.90 3.34
C LEU A 40 7.47 -1.86 3.58
N VAL A 41 7.39 -3.04 3.00
CA VAL A 41 8.35 -4.12 3.15
C VAL A 41 8.97 -4.39 1.79
N ARG A 42 10.30 -4.33 1.73
CA ARG A 42 11.03 -4.95 0.63
C ARG A 42 11.12 -6.44 0.92
N THR A 43 10.58 -7.27 0.04
CA THR A 43 10.64 -8.72 0.19
C THR A 43 12.07 -9.22 -0.08
N THR A 44 12.36 -10.47 0.27
CA THR A 44 13.66 -11.10 0.01
C THR A 44 14.00 -11.19 -1.48
N GLU A 45 12.99 -11.16 -2.34
CA GLU A 45 13.13 -11.16 -3.81
C GLU A 45 13.32 -9.74 -4.37
N GLY A 46 13.36 -8.72 -3.51
CA GLY A 46 13.56 -7.32 -3.88
C GLY A 46 12.26 -6.59 -4.24
N GLU A 47 11.11 -7.24 -4.14
CA GLU A 47 9.81 -6.71 -4.52
C GLU A 47 9.14 -5.90 -3.40
N ALA A 48 8.04 -5.21 -3.71
CA ALA A 48 7.31 -4.40 -2.75
C ALA A 48 6.13 -5.18 -2.13
N THR A 49 6.01 -5.13 -0.81
CA THR A 49 4.77 -5.47 -0.10
C THR A 49 4.35 -4.28 0.76
N SER A 50 3.12 -3.79 0.57
CA SER A 50 2.53 -2.78 1.46
C SER A 50 1.50 -3.40 2.37
N ILE A 51 1.47 -2.98 3.62
CA ILE A 51 0.49 -3.39 4.62
C ILE A 51 -0.11 -2.11 5.19
N SER A 52 -1.43 -1.98 5.18
CA SER A 52 -2.11 -0.89 5.88
C SER A 52 -3.26 -1.40 6.72
N VAL A 53 -3.50 -0.72 7.85
CA VAL A 53 -4.59 -1.01 8.78
C VAL A 53 -5.43 0.24 8.96
N TYR A 54 -6.74 0.06 8.88
CA TYR A 54 -7.76 1.10 9.09
C TYR A 54 -8.75 0.67 10.16
N GLU A 55 -9.57 1.62 10.63
CA GLU A 55 -10.66 1.37 11.57
C GLU A 55 -11.63 0.32 11.01
N ASP A 56 -12.00 0.46 9.74
CA ASP A 56 -13.00 -0.36 9.05
C ASP A 56 -12.61 -0.71 7.60
N GLU A 57 -13.44 -1.53 6.96
CA GLU A 57 -13.26 -1.97 5.58
C GLU A 57 -13.31 -0.81 4.56
N ASN A 58 -14.06 0.25 4.84
CA ASN A 58 -14.19 1.38 3.91
C ASN A 58 -12.86 2.12 3.78
N GLY A 59 -12.18 2.41 4.90
CA GLY A 59 -10.84 2.99 4.87
C GLY A 59 -9.83 2.13 4.10
N ALA A 60 -9.90 0.80 4.29
CA ALA A 60 -9.04 -0.13 3.56
C ALA A 60 -9.32 -0.13 2.03
N LYS A 61 -10.58 -0.14 1.62
CA LYS A 61 -10.97 -0.04 0.20
C LYS A 61 -10.55 1.29 -0.43
N ASP A 62 -10.78 2.41 0.27
CA ASP A 62 -10.36 3.73 -0.19
C ASP A 62 -8.85 3.83 -0.35
N SER A 63 -8.09 3.19 0.54
CA SER A 63 -6.63 3.15 0.42
C SER A 63 -6.14 2.43 -0.84
N THR A 64 -6.84 1.38 -1.28
CA THR A 64 -6.48 0.67 -2.52
C THR A 64 -6.70 1.56 -3.72
N ARG A 65 -7.84 2.26 -3.77
CA ARG A 65 -8.16 3.16 -4.87
C ARG A 65 -7.15 4.30 -4.97
N GLN A 66 -6.91 5.00 -3.86
CA GLN A 66 -5.99 6.15 -3.85
C GLN A 66 -4.53 5.75 -4.12
N ALA A 67 -4.07 4.60 -3.58
CA ALA A 67 -2.72 4.13 -3.87
C ALA A 67 -2.54 3.75 -5.35
N ALA A 68 -3.54 3.09 -5.95
CA ALA A 68 -3.50 2.73 -7.37
C ALA A 68 -3.56 3.97 -8.28
N GLU A 69 -4.37 4.97 -7.93
CA GLU A 69 -4.40 6.27 -8.62
C GLU A 69 -3.04 6.97 -8.55
N TRP A 70 -2.46 7.07 -7.35
CA TRP A 70 -1.19 7.75 -7.17
C TRP A 70 -0.04 7.06 -7.92
N VAL A 71 0.07 5.73 -7.88
CA VAL A 71 1.10 5.00 -8.64
C VAL A 71 0.97 5.27 -10.13
N ARG A 72 -0.25 5.25 -10.67
CA ARG A 72 -0.50 5.51 -12.10
C ARG A 72 -0.10 6.93 -12.52
N GLU A 73 -0.36 7.91 -11.66
CA GLU A 73 -0.10 9.32 -11.96
C GLU A 73 1.36 9.73 -11.74
N ASN A 74 2.01 9.16 -10.73
CA ASN A 74 3.32 9.64 -10.27
C ASN A 74 4.47 8.74 -10.72
N LEU A 75 4.18 7.49 -11.08
CA LEU A 75 5.17 6.51 -11.55
C LEU A 75 4.79 5.93 -12.93
N PRO A 76 4.45 6.76 -13.93
CA PRO A 76 3.94 6.28 -15.23
C PRO A 76 4.98 5.47 -16.02
N ASP A 77 6.26 5.69 -15.75
CA ASP A 77 7.37 4.99 -16.42
C ASP A 77 7.66 3.60 -15.81
N LEU A 78 7.10 3.30 -14.63
CA LEU A 78 7.19 1.97 -14.05
C LEU A 78 6.07 1.09 -14.57
N ALA A 79 6.43 -0.03 -15.18
CA ALA A 79 5.48 -1.07 -15.58
C ALA A 79 4.99 -1.86 -14.34
N VAL A 80 4.10 -1.24 -13.55
CA VAL A 80 3.55 -1.85 -12.34
C VAL A 80 2.30 -2.64 -12.68
N SER A 81 2.36 -3.96 -12.52
CA SER A 81 1.17 -4.81 -12.61
C SER A 81 0.24 -4.59 -11.41
N PRO A 82 -1.07 -4.81 -11.55
CA PRO A 82 -1.97 -4.82 -10.40
C PRO A 82 -1.46 -5.77 -9.32
N PRO A 83 -1.36 -5.34 -8.05
CA PRO A 83 -0.86 -6.20 -7.00
C PRO A 83 -1.84 -7.33 -6.67
N GLN A 84 -1.33 -8.43 -6.13
CA GLN A 84 -2.17 -9.37 -5.41
C GLN A 84 -2.62 -8.72 -4.11
N VAL A 85 -3.93 -8.75 -3.82
CA VAL A 85 -4.53 -8.08 -2.67
C VAL A 85 -5.16 -9.11 -1.75
N THR A 86 -4.74 -9.12 -0.48
CA THR A 86 -5.41 -9.83 0.60
C THR A 86 -5.91 -8.82 1.63
N ALA A 87 -7.14 -8.96 2.09
CA ALA A 87 -7.72 -8.03 3.05
C ALA A 87 -8.71 -8.74 3.99
N GLY A 88 -8.91 -8.20 5.19
CA GLY A 88 -9.82 -8.79 6.17
C GLY A 88 -9.83 -8.08 7.51
N GLU A 89 -10.72 -8.55 8.38
CA GLU A 89 -10.80 -8.07 9.77
C GLU A 89 -9.55 -8.46 10.55
N VAL A 90 -9.03 -7.51 11.34
CA VAL A 90 -7.93 -7.80 12.28
C VAL A 90 -8.54 -8.43 13.53
N VAL A 91 -8.37 -9.74 13.66
CA VAL A 91 -8.92 -10.52 14.80
C VAL A 91 -8.01 -10.56 16.03
N LEU A 92 -6.70 -10.27 15.86
CA LEU A 92 -5.71 -10.25 16.94
C LEU A 92 -4.64 -9.20 16.62
N SER A 93 -4.31 -8.35 17.61
CA SER A 93 -3.25 -7.34 17.54
C SER A 93 -2.80 -7.02 18.97
N PHE A 94 -1.51 -6.78 19.20
CA PHE A 94 -0.92 -6.42 20.50
C PHE A 94 -0.26 -5.05 20.44
#